data_AF-A0A158HMZ0-F1
#
_entry.id   AF-A0A158HMZ0-F1
#
_cell.length_a   1.000
_cell.length_b   1.000
_cell.length_c   1.000
_cell.angle_alpha   90.00
_cell.angle_beta   90.00
_cell.angle_gamma   90.00
#
_symmetry.space_group_name_H-M   'P 1'
#
loop_
_entity.id
_entity.type
_entity.pdbx_description
1 polymer ?
#
loop_
_entity_poly.entity_id
_entity_poly.type
_entity_poly.pdbx_seq_one_letter_code
_entity_poly.pdbx_strand_id
1 'polypeptide(L)'
;MADRLLGPSAHPRRPGRSRRAHPPDPLARLFLDVSGEVPDDASIARMRRVSAALNLRDNDALWSVLAVLEYYARLYEVMPDRIRKVGEGGLDTMRTEAREATDGLMAQHRDALARCKETIRLAEHMIREHEERYRTALAGLNEAALEALVDRAANRIARAAGNRLVGAFAIAAREQRARLDGAVAAFERATQEAGQQAQVGAQTLERRYWRALQAMMAVALVALGSAAATAVWLAVWRG
;
A
#
# COMPACT_ATOMS: atom_id res chain seq x y z
N MET A 1 -16.57 -72.20 83.87
CA MET A 1 -17.94 -72.61 83.51
C MET A 1 -17.80 -73.44 82.25
N ALA A 2 -17.69 -74.78 82.37
CA ALA A 2 -18.81 -75.72 82.57
C ALA A 2 -19.84 -75.59 81.42
N ASP A 3 -20.26 -76.63 80.71
CA ASP A 3 -20.16 -78.06 80.99
C ASP A 3 -20.34 -78.89 79.71
N ARG A 4 -19.94 -80.16 79.83
CA ARG A 4 -20.08 -81.28 78.90
C ARG A 4 -21.55 -81.64 78.64
N LEU A 5 -21.84 -82.14 77.42
CA LEU A 5 -22.67 -83.34 77.14
C LEU A 5 -22.29 -83.87 75.72
N LEU A 6 -21.46 -84.91 75.55
CA LEU A 6 -21.76 -86.35 75.49
C LEU A 6 -22.87 -86.78 74.48
N GLY A 7 -22.45 -87.43 73.38
CA GLY A 7 -23.28 -88.28 72.52
C GLY A 7 -22.52 -88.79 71.28
N PRO A 8 -22.73 -90.03 70.78
CA PRO A 8 -21.62 -90.96 70.52
C PRO A 8 -21.35 -91.34 69.04
N SER A 9 -20.08 -91.69 68.80
CA SER A 9 -19.58 -92.80 67.97
C SER A 9 -20.21 -93.07 66.60
N ALA A 10 -19.59 -92.54 65.54
CA ALA A 10 -19.69 -93.10 64.18
C ALA A 10 -18.28 -93.49 63.66
N HIS A 11 -18.10 -94.77 63.37
CA HIS A 11 -16.86 -95.36 62.84
C HIS A 11 -16.39 -94.68 61.53
N PRO A 12 -15.07 -94.55 61.31
CA PRO A 12 -14.54 -94.15 60.02
C PRO A 12 -14.64 -95.33 59.04
N ARG A 13 -15.58 -95.25 58.09
CA ARG A 13 -15.55 -96.09 56.90
C ARG A 13 -14.29 -95.74 56.10
N ARG A 14 -13.38 -96.72 55.98
CA ARG A 14 -12.26 -96.71 55.03
C ARG A 14 -12.74 -96.27 53.64
N PRO A 15 -12.12 -95.30 52.97
CA PRO A 15 -12.26 -95.17 51.53
C PRO A 15 -11.50 -96.33 50.88
N GLY A 16 -12.24 -97.40 50.60
CA GLY A 16 -11.77 -98.50 49.78
C GLY A 16 -11.59 -98.04 48.35
N ARG A 17 -10.43 -98.41 47.79
CA ARG A 17 -10.18 -98.62 46.36
C ARG A 17 -10.30 -97.38 45.49
N SER A 18 -9.14 -96.76 45.30
CA SER A 18 -8.61 -96.29 44.02
C SER A 18 -9.42 -96.85 42.85
N ARG A 19 -10.32 -96.01 42.33
CA ARG A 19 -11.00 -96.24 41.07
C ARG A 19 -9.88 -96.38 40.05
N ARG A 20 -9.71 -97.61 39.55
CA ARG A 20 -8.73 -97.97 38.51
C ARG A 20 -8.74 -96.86 37.47
N ALA A 21 -7.62 -96.14 37.36
CA ALA A 21 -7.38 -95.24 36.25
C ALA A 21 -7.62 -96.08 34.99
N HIS A 22 -8.62 -95.67 34.21
CA HIS A 22 -8.81 -96.18 32.86
C HIS A 22 -7.46 -96.02 32.15
N PRO A 23 -6.96 -97.04 31.42
CA PRO A 23 -5.74 -96.86 30.65
C PRO A 23 -5.89 -95.58 29.80
N PRO A 24 -4.85 -94.73 29.69
CA PRO A 24 -4.95 -93.51 28.92
C PRO A 24 -5.42 -93.88 27.51
N ASP A 25 -6.52 -93.27 27.07
CA ASP A 25 -7.10 -93.56 25.76
C ASP A 25 -5.99 -93.44 24.70
N PRO A 26 -5.62 -94.54 24.02
CA PRO A 26 -4.52 -94.52 23.05
C PRO A 26 -4.71 -93.45 21.98
N LEU A 27 -5.98 -93.18 21.62
CA LEU A 27 -6.35 -92.12 20.71
C LEU A 27 -6.08 -90.72 21.29
N ALA A 28 -6.40 -90.51 22.57
CA ALA A 28 -6.17 -89.22 23.21
C ALA A 28 -4.68 -88.91 23.34
N ARG A 29 -3.86 -89.95 23.60
CA ARG A 29 -2.40 -89.82 23.61
C ARG A 29 -1.84 -89.52 22.22
N LEU A 30 -2.29 -90.25 21.20
CA LEU A 30 -1.84 -90.03 19.84
C LEU A 30 -2.25 -88.64 19.33
N PHE A 31 -3.45 -88.16 19.66
CA PHE A 31 -3.87 -86.81 19.34
C PHE A 31 -3.01 -85.75 20.05
N LEU A 32 -2.68 -85.96 21.32
CA LEU A 32 -1.77 -85.10 22.06
C LEU A 32 -0.38 -85.06 21.41
N ASP A 33 0.15 -86.21 20.99
CA ASP A 33 1.46 -86.32 20.35
C ASP A 33 1.50 -85.59 18.99
N VAL A 34 0.38 -85.57 18.25
CA VAL A 34 0.27 -84.93 16.93
C VAL A 34 -0.06 -83.44 17.02
N SER A 35 -0.99 -83.05 17.90
CA SER A 35 -1.53 -81.69 17.97
C SER A 35 -0.88 -80.82 19.05
N GLY A 36 -0.19 -81.43 20.03
CA GLY A 36 0.32 -80.76 21.22
C GLY A 36 -0.78 -80.34 22.22
N GLU A 37 -2.04 -80.62 21.94
CA GLU A 37 -3.19 -80.27 22.78
C GLU A 37 -3.97 -81.53 23.21
N VAL A 38 -4.59 -81.48 24.39
CA VAL A 38 -5.47 -82.58 24.84
C VAL A 38 -6.79 -82.50 24.06
N PRO A 39 -7.27 -83.60 23.44
CA PRO A 39 -8.54 -83.60 22.73
C PRO A 39 -9.70 -83.43 23.71
N ASP A 40 -10.74 -82.71 23.29
CA ASP A 40 -11.98 -82.65 24.04
C ASP A 40 -12.81 -83.93 23.87
N ASP A 41 -13.76 -84.15 24.78
CA ASP A 41 -14.60 -85.36 24.77
C ASP A 41 -15.39 -85.50 23.45
N ALA A 42 -15.73 -84.38 22.81
CA ALA A 42 -16.41 -84.36 21.51
C ALA A 42 -15.50 -84.85 20.37
N SER A 43 -14.22 -84.46 20.36
CA SER A 43 -13.22 -84.94 19.39
C SER A 43 -12.96 -86.43 19.57
N ILE A 44 -12.81 -86.89 20.81
CA ILE A 44 -12.65 -88.32 21.11
C ILE A 44 -13.88 -89.10 20.63
N ALA A 45 -15.09 -88.60 20.89
CA ALA A 45 -16.32 -89.24 20.44
C ALA A 45 -16.47 -89.23 18.91
N ARG A 46 -16.08 -88.16 18.21
CA ARG A 46 -16.08 -88.09 16.73
C ARG A 46 -15.11 -89.10 16.13
N MET A 47 -13.87 -89.09 16.58
CA MET A 47 -12.84 -90.01 16.13
C MET A 47 -13.25 -91.47 16.41
N ARG A 48 -13.81 -91.80 17.58
CA ARG A 48 -14.33 -93.15 17.85
C ARG A 48 -15.48 -93.56 16.92
N ARG A 49 -16.39 -92.64 16.59
CA ARG A 49 -17.48 -92.92 15.62
C ARG A 49 -16.93 -93.19 14.22
N VAL A 50 -15.97 -92.39 13.76
CA VAL A 50 -15.34 -92.58 12.44
C VAL A 50 -14.52 -93.87 12.42
N SER A 51 -13.76 -94.16 13.48
CA SER A 51 -13.01 -95.40 13.64
C SER A 51 -13.92 -96.64 13.60
N ALA A 52 -15.06 -96.60 14.30
CA ALA A 52 -16.05 -97.67 14.28
C ALA A 52 -16.68 -97.85 12.88
N ALA A 53 -16.99 -96.77 12.18
CA ALA A 53 -17.54 -96.82 10.81
C ALA A 53 -16.53 -97.40 9.79
N LEU A 54 -15.24 -97.19 10.02
CA LEU A 54 -14.15 -97.71 9.20
C LEU A 54 -13.64 -99.10 9.66
N ASN A 55 -14.24 -99.67 10.71
CA ASN A 55 -13.84 -100.95 11.32
C ASN A 55 -12.33 -101.03 11.65
N LEU A 56 -11.77 -99.93 12.17
CA LEU A 56 -10.35 -99.87 12.50
C LEU A 56 -10.06 -100.68 13.76
N ARG A 57 -9.01 -101.50 13.69
CA ARG A 57 -8.50 -102.23 14.85
C ARG A 57 -7.66 -101.32 15.73
N ASP A 58 -7.59 -101.63 17.02
CA ASP A 58 -6.67 -100.99 17.94
C ASP A 58 -5.23 -101.12 17.39
N ASN A 59 -4.52 -99.99 17.26
CA ASN A 59 -3.16 -99.86 16.71
C ASN A 59 -2.99 -99.86 15.17
N ASP A 60 -4.05 -99.58 14.42
CA ASP A 60 -3.93 -99.28 12.98
C ASP A 60 -3.14 -97.97 12.73
N ALA A 61 -2.34 -97.92 11.67
CA ALA A 61 -1.67 -96.69 11.23
C ALA A 61 -2.69 -95.58 10.90
N LEU A 62 -3.92 -95.95 10.52
CA LEU A 62 -4.99 -95.00 10.19
C LEU A 62 -5.46 -94.17 11.41
N TRP A 63 -5.19 -94.60 12.64
CA TRP A 63 -5.45 -93.79 13.84
C TRP A 63 -4.66 -92.47 13.82
N SER A 64 -3.43 -92.48 13.29
CA SER A 64 -2.61 -91.27 13.16
C SER A 64 -3.22 -90.27 12.17
N VAL A 65 -3.70 -90.77 11.02
CA VAL A 65 -4.39 -89.97 10.02
C VAL A 65 -5.68 -89.38 10.58
N LEU A 66 -6.44 -90.16 11.34
CA LEU A 66 -7.68 -89.70 11.97
C LEU A 66 -7.43 -88.57 12.98
N ALA A 67 -6.36 -88.66 13.78
CA ALA A 67 -5.99 -87.60 14.71
C ALA A 67 -5.52 -86.32 13.99
N VAL A 68 -4.77 -86.44 12.90
CA VAL A 68 -4.38 -85.29 12.06
C VAL A 68 -5.60 -84.62 11.44
N LEU A 69 -6.57 -85.40 10.93
CA LEU A 69 -7.80 -84.86 10.34
C LEU A 69 -8.68 -84.16 11.38
N GLU A 70 -8.81 -84.72 12.58
CA GLU A 70 -9.53 -84.09 13.68
C GLU A 70 -8.83 -82.79 14.12
N TYR A 71 -7.49 -82.77 14.15
CA TYR A 71 -6.71 -81.56 14.40
C TYR A 71 -7.00 -80.47 13.36
N TYR A 72 -6.98 -80.81 12.07
CA TYR A 72 -7.31 -79.84 11.02
C TYR A 72 -8.77 -79.39 11.07
N ALA A 73 -9.72 -80.29 11.36
CA ALA A 73 -11.12 -79.93 11.52
C ALA A 73 -11.29 -78.88 12.63
N ARG A 74 -10.68 -79.13 13.80
CA ARG A 74 -10.71 -78.18 14.93
C ARG A 74 -10.00 -76.87 14.62
N LEU A 75 -8.87 -76.93 13.92
CA LEU A 75 -8.13 -75.74 13.49
C LEU A 75 -9.01 -74.86 12.60
N TYR A 76 -9.70 -75.46 11.62
CA TYR A 76 -10.57 -74.71 10.71
C TYR A 76 -11.90 -74.25 11.34
N GLU A 77 -12.38 -74.89 12.39
CA GLU A 77 -13.53 -74.39 13.16
C GLU A 77 -13.19 -73.09 13.91
N VAL A 78 -12.01 -73.00 14.52
CA VAL A 78 -11.63 -71.82 15.34
C VAL A 78 -10.95 -70.71 14.55
N MET A 79 -10.36 -71.02 13.40
CA MET A 79 -9.57 -70.06 12.60
C MET A 79 -10.39 -68.85 12.12
N PRO A 80 -11.63 -68.98 11.60
CA PRO A 80 -12.42 -67.84 11.15
C PRO A 80 -12.68 -66.80 12.24
N ASP A 81 -12.95 -67.27 13.46
CA ASP A 81 -13.17 -66.38 14.61
C ASP A 81 -11.87 -65.71 15.07
N ARG A 82 -10.73 -66.40 14.99
CA ARG A 82 -9.41 -65.81 15.26
C ARG A 82 -9.07 -64.72 14.23
N ILE A 83 -9.32 -64.98 12.94
CA ILE A 83 -9.13 -64.00 11.87
C ILE A 83 -10.04 -62.79 12.09
N ARG A 84 -11.31 -63.00 12.44
CA ARG A 84 -12.26 -61.90 12.71
C ARG A 84 -11.78 -61.02 13.87
N LYS A 85 -11.37 -61.62 14.99
CA LYS A 85 -10.88 -60.88 16.17
C LYS A 85 -9.62 -60.06 15.87
N VAL A 86 -8.67 -60.64 15.13
CA VAL A 86 -7.45 -59.91 14.72
C VAL A 86 -7.78 -58.83 13.69
N GLY A 87 -8.69 -59.11 12.77
CA GLY A 87 -9.13 -58.17 11.73
C GLY A 87 -9.91 -56.99 12.28
N GLU A 88 -10.83 -57.19 13.22
CA GLU A 88 -11.61 -56.13 13.87
C GLU A 88 -10.68 -55.12 14.57
N GLY A 89 -9.73 -55.60 15.38
CA GLY A 89 -8.77 -54.72 16.06
C GLY A 89 -7.88 -53.92 15.10
N GLY A 90 -7.42 -54.56 14.01
CA GLY A 90 -6.60 -53.89 12.99
C GLY A 90 -7.38 -52.85 12.18
N LEU A 91 -8.60 -53.19 11.75
CA LEU A 91 -9.45 -52.31 10.95
C LEU A 91 -9.97 -51.12 11.75
N ASP A 92 -10.31 -51.31 13.03
CA ASP A 92 -10.75 -50.20 13.88
C ASP A 92 -9.60 -49.24 14.19
N THR A 93 -8.38 -49.76 14.38
CA THR A 93 -7.17 -48.93 14.51
C THR A 93 -6.95 -48.11 13.23
N MET A 94 -6.94 -48.77 12.06
CA MET A 94 -6.80 -48.08 10.77
C MET A 94 -7.89 -47.04 10.52
N ARG A 95 -9.15 -47.34 10.88
CA ARG A 95 -10.27 -46.40 10.75
C ARG A 95 -10.09 -45.19 11.66
N THR A 96 -9.57 -45.38 12.87
CA THR A 96 -9.30 -44.31 13.82
C THR A 96 -8.18 -43.42 13.32
N GLU A 97 -7.06 -44.00 12.90
CA GLU A 97 -5.93 -43.26 12.31
C GLU A 97 -6.34 -42.50 11.05
N ALA A 98 -7.15 -43.11 10.17
CA ALA A 98 -7.64 -42.45 8.97
C ALA A 98 -8.56 -41.26 9.30
N ARG A 99 -9.40 -41.38 10.34
CA ARG A 99 -10.24 -40.27 10.83
C ARG A 99 -9.39 -39.15 11.40
N GLU A 100 -8.43 -39.47 12.28
CA GLU A 100 -7.52 -38.49 12.87
C GLU A 100 -6.69 -37.76 11.81
N ALA A 101 -6.17 -38.48 10.81
CA ALA A 101 -5.44 -37.89 9.70
C ALA A 101 -6.33 -36.96 8.86
N THR A 102 -7.57 -37.39 8.58
CA THR A 102 -8.55 -36.57 7.85
C THR A 102 -8.93 -35.31 8.63
N ASP A 103 -9.19 -35.43 9.92
CA ASP A 103 -9.54 -34.32 10.79
C ASP A 103 -8.37 -33.33 10.92
N GLY A 104 -7.14 -33.84 11.05
CA GLY A 104 -5.92 -33.05 11.03
C GLY A 104 -5.75 -32.28 9.72
N LEU A 105 -5.96 -32.93 8.57
CA LEU A 105 -5.91 -32.29 7.26
C LEU A 105 -6.99 -31.21 7.12
N MET A 106 -8.22 -31.48 7.57
CA MET A 106 -9.31 -30.50 7.54
C MET A 106 -9.03 -29.30 8.44
N ALA A 107 -8.42 -29.51 9.61
CA ALA A 107 -7.98 -28.42 10.48
C ALA A 107 -6.91 -27.56 9.80
N GLN A 108 -5.91 -28.18 9.16
CA GLN A 108 -4.88 -27.47 8.40
C GLN A 108 -5.46 -26.68 7.23
N HIS A 109 -6.43 -27.25 6.48
CA HIS A 109 -7.10 -26.53 5.40
C HIS A 109 -7.88 -25.32 5.92
N ARG A 110 -8.60 -25.46 7.04
CA ARG A 110 -9.33 -24.33 7.65
C ARG A 110 -8.38 -23.23 8.12
N ASP A 111 -7.26 -23.60 8.73
CA ASP A 111 -6.22 -22.64 9.15
C ASP A 111 -5.59 -21.92 7.94
N ALA A 112 -5.25 -22.66 6.88
CA ALA A 112 -4.72 -22.07 5.66
C ALA A 112 -5.71 -21.10 5.00
N LEU A 113 -7.01 -21.44 4.96
CA LEU A 113 -8.07 -20.55 4.48
C LEU A 113 -8.23 -19.32 5.37
N ALA A 114 -8.11 -19.46 6.69
CA ALA A 114 -8.15 -18.33 7.62
C ALA A 114 -6.98 -17.37 7.38
N ARG A 115 -5.76 -17.89 7.20
CA ARG A 115 -4.58 -17.11 6.85
C ARG A 115 -4.73 -16.40 5.51
N CYS A 116 -5.24 -17.09 4.49
CA CYS A 116 -5.51 -16.50 3.17
C CYS A 116 -6.56 -15.38 3.25
N LYS A 117 -7.61 -15.57 4.03
CA LYS A 117 -8.62 -14.51 4.25
C LYS A 117 -8.01 -13.28 4.91
N GLU A 118 -7.10 -13.46 5.85
CA GLU A 118 -6.44 -12.34 6.53
C GLU A 118 -5.47 -11.60 5.61
N THR A 119 -4.72 -12.30 4.75
CA THR A 119 -3.88 -11.63 3.74
C THR A 119 -4.70 -10.87 2.71
N ILE A 120 -5.86 -11.39 2.29
CA ILE A 120 -6.80 -10.67 1.41
C ILE A 120 -7.30 -9.39 2.07
N ARG A 121 -7.70 -9.44 3.35
CA ARG A 121 -8.15 -8.25 4.09
C ARG A 121 -7.04 -7.20 4.22
N LEU A 122 -5.82 -7.64 4.49
CA LEU A 122 -4.66 -6.76 4.55
C LEU A 122 -4.42 -6.09 3.19
N ALA A 123 -4.48 -6.86 2.10
CA ALA A 123 -4.34 -6.33 0.75
C ALA A 123 -5.45 -5.32 0.42
N GLU A 124 -6.72 -5.62 0.76
CA GLU A 124 -7.83 -4.68 0.58
C GLU A 124 -7.61 -3.38 1.34
N HIS A 125 -7.12 -3.44 2.58
CA HIS A 125 -6.83 -2.26 3.38
C HIS A 125 -5.73 -1.41 2.73
N MET A 126 -4.64 -2.04 2.30
CA MET A 126 -3.54 -1.35 1.63
C MET A 126 -3.98 -0.71 0.31
N ILE A 127 -4.86 -1.36 -0.46
CA ILE A 127 -5.40 -0.81 -1.70
C ILE A 127 -6.22 0.44 -1.42
N ARG A 128 -7.13 0.40 -0.44
CA ARG A 128 -7.95 1.57 -0.06
C ARG A 128 -7.08 2.73 0.40
N GLU A 129 -6.08 2.45 1.25
CA GLU A 129 -5.14 3.47 1.71
C GLU A 129 -4.34 4.07 0.55
N HIS A 130 -3.86 3.23 -0.38
CA HIS A 130 -3.17 3.72 -1.57
C HIS A 130 -4.08 4.59 -2.44
N GLU A 131 -5.32 4.17 -2.67
CA GLU A 131 -6.30 4.92 -3.46
C GLU A 131 -6.56 6.32 -2.87
N GLU A 132 -6.71 6.43 -1.55
CA GLU A 132 -6.87 7.70 -0.85
C GLU A 132 -5.62 8.59 -0.97
N ARG A 133 -4.43 8.01 -0.78
CA ARG A 133 -3.16 8.73 -0.97
C ARG A 133 -2.98 9.20 -2.41
N TYR A 134 -3.32 8.36 -3.39
CA TYR A 134 -3.26 8.71 -4.81
C TYR A 134 -4.22 9.84 -5.15
N ARG A 135 -5.47 9.79 -4.67
CA ARG A 135 -6.44 10.88 -4.86
C ARG A 135 -5.95 12.19 -4.27
N THR A 136 -5.40 12.16 -3.06
CA THR A 136 -4.86 13.33 -2.38
C THR A 136 -3.65 13.91 -3.14
N ALA A 137 -2.74 13.04 -3.58
CA ALA A 137 -1.58 13.46 -4.37
C ALA A 137 -1.98 14.06 -5.71
N LEU A 138 -2.97 13.48 -6.40
CA LEU A 138 -3.50 14.01 -7.66
C LEU A 138 -4.17 15.38 -7.46
N ALA A 139 -4.95 15.55 -6.39
CA ALA A 139 -5.56 16.83 -6.06
C ALA A 139 -4.49 17.90 -5.80
N GLY A 140 -3.46 17.59 -4.99
CA GLY A 140 -2.37 18.51 -4.69
C GLY A 140 -1.52 18.87 -5.92
N LEU A 141 -1.23 17.91 -6.80
CA LEU A 141 -0.52 18.18 -8.06
C LEU A 141 -1.35 19.07 -9.01
N ASN A 142 -2.65 18.84 -9.10
CA ASN A 142 -3.53 19.64 -9.93
C ASN A 142 -3.63 21.09 -9.39
N GLU A 143 -3.76 21.25 -8.07
CA GLU A 143 -3.78 22.55 -7.42
C GLU A 143 -2.46 23.32 -7.67
N ALA A 144 -1.31 22.69 -7.41
CA ALA A 144 0.00 23.30 -7.66
C ALA A 144 0.21 23.65 -9.15
N ALA A 145 -0.27 22.81 -10.07
CA ALA A 145 -0.19 23.08 -11.50
C ALA A 145 -1.06 24.28 -11.90
N LEU A 146 -2.28 24.39 -11.35
CA LEU A 146 -3.17 25.52 -11.57
C LEU A 146 -2.58 26.81 -11.00
N GLU A 147 -2.04 26.80 -9.79
CA GLU A 147 -1.38 27.95 -9.17
C GLU A 147 -0.19 28.41 -10.03
N ALA A 148 0.68 27.50 -10.46
CA ALA A 148 1.80 27.81 -11.33
C ALA A 148 1.37 28.33 -12.72
N LEU A 149 0.21 27.93 -13.23
CA LEU A 149 -0.36 28.46 -14.48
C LEU A 149 -0.91 29.86 -14.27
N VAL A 150 -1.63 30.10 -13.17
CA VAL A 150 -2.19 31.41 -12.80
C VAL A 150 -1.05 32.41 -12.61
N ASP A 151 0.01 32.07 -11.88
CA ASP A 151 1.18 32.93 -11.68
C ASP A 151 1.88 33.27 -12.99
N ARG A 152 2.07 32.28 -13.88
CA ARG A 152 2.67 32.51 -15.20
C ARG A 152 1.78 33.40 -16.06
N ALA A 153 0.48 33.21 -16.03
CA ALA A 153 -0.48 34.05 -16.75
C ALA A 153 -0.49 35.48 -16.21
N ALA A 154 -0.55 35.65 -14.88
CA ALA A 154 -0.51 36.94 -14.21
C ALA A 154 0.78 37.70 -14.54
N ASN A 155 1.94 37.04 -14.47
CA ASN A 155 3.23 37.65 -14.82
C ASN A 155 3.30 38.05 -16.30
N ARG A 156 2.73 37.25 -17.22
CA ARG A 156 2.64 37.63 -18.64
C ARG A 156 1.73 38.84 -18.86
N ILE A 157 0.57 38.87 -18.20
CA ILE A 157 -0.38 40.00 -18.29
C ILE A 157 0.26 41.25 -17.71
N ALA A 158 0.89 41.16 -16.54
CA ALA A 158 1.59 42.27 -15.90
C ALA A 158 2.71 42.83 -16.79
N ARG A 159 3.53 41.97 -17.41
CA ARG A 159 4.57 42.40 -18.36
C ARG A 159 3.98 43.03 -19.62
N ALA A 160 2.92 42.46 -20.19
CA ALA A 160 2.28 43.02 -21.38
C ALA A 160 1.62 44.38 -21.09
N ALA A 161 0.93 44.50 -19.96
CA ALA A 161 0.33 45.76 -19.50
C ALA A 161 1.40 46.81 -19.18
N GLY A 162 2.45 46.42 -18.45
CA GLY A 162 3.59 47.28 -18.13
C GLY A 162 4.29 47.81 -19.38
N ASN A 163 4.58 46.95 -20.35
CA ASN A 163 5.19 47.36 -21.62
C ASN A 163 4.30 48.33 -22.40
N ARG A 164 2.96 48.13 -22.40
CA ARG A 164 2.02 49.05 -23.05
C ARG A 164 1.95 50.40 -22.35
N LEU A 165 1.91 50.42 -21.02
CA LEU A 165 1.91 51.66 -20.23
C LEU A 165 3.21 52.44 -20.44
N VAL A 166 4.37 51.78 -20.36
CA VAL A 166 5.67 52.41 -20.61
C VAL A 166 5.74 52.96 -22.05
N GLY A 167 5.23 52.21 -23.04
CA GLY A 167 5.11 52.69 -24.42
C GLY A 167 4.24 53.95 -24.55
N ALA A 168 3.07 53.97 -23.91
CA ALA A 168 2.18 55.12 -23.91
C ALA A 168 2.81 56.35 -23.22
N PHE A 169 3.46 56.15 -22.06
CA PHE A 169 4.19 57.21 -21.36
C PHE A 169 5.36 57.74 -22.17
N ALA A 170 6.11 56.87 -22.87
CA ALA A 170 7.21 57.30 -23.73
C ALA A 170 6.73 58.17 -24.91
N ILE A 171 5.58 57.82 -25.51
CA ILE A 171 4.96 58.61 -26.58
C ILE A 171 4.47 59.96 -26.03
N ALA A 172 3.74 59.95 -24.91
CA ALA A 172 3.26 61.18 -24.27
C ALA A 172 4.40 62.11 -23.84
N ALA A 173 5.50 61.55 -23.32
CA ALA A 173 6.69 62.32 -22.95
C ALA A 173 7.38 62.94 -24.18
N ARG A 174 7.46 62.22 -25.31
CA ARG A 174 7.99 62.76 -26.57
C ARG A 174 7.11 63.88 -27.12
N GLU A 175 5.80 63.71 -27.11
CA GLU A 175 4.82 64.72 -27.51
C GLU A 175 4.94 65.97 -26.63
N GLN A 176 5.03 65.80 -25.31
CA GLN A 176 5.17 66.90 -24.37
C GLN A 176 6.51 67.63 -24.52
N ARG A 177 7.59 66.89 -24.80
CA ARG A 177 8.90 67.48 -25.10
C ARG A 177 8.86 68.30 -26.39
N ALA A 178 8.24 67.78 -27.45
CA ALA A 178 8.06 68.51 -28.70
C ALA A 178 7.23 69.80 -28.51
N ARG A 179 6.20 69.77 -27.66
CA ARG A 179 5.42 70.96 -27.30
C ARG A 179 6.25 71.99 -26.53
N LEU A 180 7.06 71.54 -25.57
CA LEU A 180 7.97 72.42 -24.82
C LEU A 180 9.01 73.05 -25.74
N ASP A 181 9.64 72.26 -26.62
CA ASP A 181 10.63 72.75 -27.59
C ASP A 181 9.99 73.77 -28.55
N GLY A 182 8.75 73.51 -29.00
CA GLY A 182 7.97 74.46 -29.80
C GLY A 182 7.65 75.76 -29.07
N ALA A 183 7.29 75.69 -27.79
CA ALA A 183 7.05 76.86 -26.95
C ALA A 183 8.33 77.68 -26.70
N VAL A 184 9.46 77.00 -26.46
CA VAL A 184 10.78 77.64 -26.32
C VAL A 184 11.16 78.34 -27.62
N ALA A 185 11.02 77.68 -28.78
CA ALA A 185 11.33 78.29 -30.08
C ALA A 185 10.41 79.48 -30.43
N ALA A 186 9.16 79.47 -29.97
CA ALA A 186 8.26 80.62 -30.10
C ALA A 186 8.68 81.78 -29.18
N PHE A 187 9.09 81.47 -27.95
CA PHE A 187 9.62 82.46 -27.00
C PHE A 187 10.93 83.08 -27.50
N GLU A 188 11.84 82.27 -28.06
CA GLU A 188 13.07 82.75 -28.69
C GLU A 188 12.76 83.69 -29.87
N ARG A 189 11.82 83.34 -30.75
CA ARG A 189 11.39 84.23 -31.83
C ARG A 189 10.80 85.54 -31.31
N ALA A 190 9.93 85.49 -30.31
CA ALA A 190 9.35 86.68 -29.71
C ALA A 190 10.40 87.58 -29.04
N THR A 191 11.38 87.00 -28.35
CA THR A 191 12.48 87.75 -27.73
C THR A 191 13.45 88.32 -28.78
N GLN A 192 13.71 87.60 -29.88
CA GLN A 192 14.49 88.12 -31.01
C GLN A 192 13.76 89.27 -31.71
N GLU A 193 12.46 89.14 -31.98
CA GLU A 193 11.65 90.21 -32.58
C GLU A 193 11.59 91.44 -31.67
N ALA A 194 11.36 91.26 -30.37
CA ALA A 194 11.43 92.36 -29.40
C ALA A 194 12.82 92.99 -29.34
N GLY A 195 13.89 92.18 -29.43
CA GLY A 195 15.26 92.66 -29.51
C GLY A 195 15.54 93.47 -30.77
N GLN A 196 15.05 93.02 -31.94
CA GLN A 196 15.16 93.75 -33.19
C GLN A 196 14.36 95.05 -33.14
N GLN A 197 13.13 95.05 -32.61
CA GLN A 197 12.33 96.24 -32.44
C GLN A 197 12.99 97.24 -31.47
N ALA A 198 13.60 96.77 -30.39
CA ALA A 198 14.37 97.60 -29.48
C ALA A 198 15.61 98.21 -30.17
N GLN A 199 16.31 97.44 -31.01
CA GLN A 199 17.43 97.96 -31.81
C GLN A 199 16.99 98.99 -32.85
N VAL A 200 15.90 98.74 -33.58
CA VAL A 200 15.32 99.72 -34.51
C VAL A 200 14.88 100.97 -33.76
N GLY A 201 14.27 100.82 -32.58
CA GLY A 201 13.92 101.93 -31.69
C GLY A 201 15.14 102.74 -31.24
N ALA A 202 16.22 102.06 -30.83
CA ALA A 202 17.48 102.69 -30.45
C ALA A 202 18.13 103.43 -31.61
N GLN A 203 18.20 102.83 -32.80
CA GLN A 203 18.72 103.50 -34.01
C GLN A 203 17.87 104.70 -34.43
N THR A 204 16.55 104.64 -34.24
CA THR A 204 15.66 105.75 -34.55
C THR A 204 15.85 106.90 -33.57
N LEU A 205 16.06 106.59 -32.28
CA LEU A 205 16.43 107.56 -31.25
C LEU A 205 17.79 108.19 -31.55
N GLU A 206 18.83 107.42 -31.88
CA GLU A 206 20.13 107.95 -32.28
C GLU A 206 20.04 108.92 -33.47
N ARG A 207 19.26 108.58 -34.50
CA ARG A 207 19.03 109.48 -35.64
C ARG A 207 18.30 110.75 -35.22
N ARG A 208 17.36 110.69 -34.27
CA ARG A 208 16.69 111.88 -33.72
C ARG A 208 17.66 112.72 -32.89
N TYR A 209 18.50 112.10 -32.07
CA TYR A 209 19.53 112.80 -31.30
C TYR A 209 20.52 113.52 -32.23
N TRP A 210 20.96 112.87 -33.30
CA TRP A 210 21.86 113.51 -34.28
C TRP A 210 21.18 114.70 -34.99
N ARG A 211 19.91 114.56 -35.40
CA ARG A 211 19.17 115.68 -36.00
C ARG A 211 18.95 116.83 -35.02
N ALA A 212 18.66 116.54 -33.75
CA ALA A 212 18.50 117.55 -32.71
C ALA A 212 19.82 118.28 -32.43
N LEU A 213 20.94 117.55 -32.37
CA LEU A 213 22.29 118.13 -32.25
C LEU A 213 22.64 119.03 -33.43
N GLN A 214 22.34 118.61 -34.66
CA GLN A 214 22.55 119.44 -35.86
C GLN A 214 21.68 120.69 -35.86
N ALA A 215 20.41 120.58 -35.46
CA ALA A 215 19.52 121.73 -35.34
C ALA A 215 20.01 122.73 -34.28
N MET A 216 20.47 122.24 -33.12
CA MET A 216 21.06 123.08 -32.07
C MET A 216 22.33 123.78 -32.55
N MET A 217 23.22 123.07 -33.26
CA MET A 217 24.42 123.65 -33.87
C MET A 217 24.08 124.72 -34.91
N ALA A 218 23.08 124.49 -35.76
CA ALA A 218 22.62 125.46 -36.75
C ALA A 218 22.02 126.71 -36.09
N VAL A 219 21.20 126.55 -35.05
CA VAL A 219 20.64 127.67 -34.27
C VAL A 219 21.75 128.43 -33.54
N ALA A 220 22.74 127.75 -32.96
CA ALA A 220 23.89 128.40 -32.32
C ALA A 220 24.74 129.19 -33.33
N LEU A 221 24.92 128.67 -34.56
CA LEU A 221 25.60 129.38 -35.65
C LEU A 221 24.80 130.60 -36.12
N VAL A 222 23.48 130.51 -36.22
CA VAL A 222 22.63 131.66 -36.56
C VAL A 222 22.64 132.69 -35.43
N ALA A 223 22.62 132.27 -34.16
CA ALA A 223 22.75 133.16 -33.02
C ALA A 223 24.11 133.87 -33.00
N LEU A 224 25.22 133.15 -33.24
CA LEU A 224 26.57 133.72 -33.38
C LEU A 224 26.67 134.66 -34.58
N GLY A 225 26.05 134.32 -35.71
CA GLY A 225 25.95 135.20 -36.88
C GLY A 225 25.16 136.47 -36.59
N SER A 226 24.06 136.37 -35.84
CA SER A 226 23.27 137.52 -35.41
C SER A 226 24.02 138.40 -34.38
N ALA A 227 24.79 137.79 -33.48
CA ALA A 227 25.63 138.50 -32.52
C ALA A 227 26.77 139.26 -33.23
N ALA A 228 27.42 138.63 -34.23
CA ALA A 228 28.41 139.29 -35.07
C ALA A 228 27.80 140.42 -35.90
N ALA A 229 26.60 140.24 -36.46
CA ALA A 229 25.88 141.28 -37.18
C ALA A 229 25.51 142.46 -36.26
N THR A 230 25.08 142.20 -35.02
CA THR A 230 24.83 143.27 -34.04
C THR A 230 26.12 143.96 -33.58
N ALA A 231 27.25 143.25 -33.47
CA ALA A 231 28.54 143.84 -33.13
C ALA A 231 29.07 144.74 -34.26
N VAL A 232 28.88 144.35 -35.52
CA VAL A 232 29.20 145.19 -36.70
C VAL A 232 28.27 146.40 -36.79
N TRP A 233 26.98 146.24 -36.50
CA TRP A 233 26.01 147.34 -36.50
C TRP A 233 26.28 148.36 -35.37
N LEU A 234 26.75 147.91 -34.21
CA LEU A 234 27.17 148.78 -33.11
C LEU A 234 28.54 149.45 -33.35
N ALA A 235 29.44 148.85 -34.14
CA ALA A 235 30.74 149.44 -34.48
C ALA A 235 30.62 150.57 -35.52
N VAL A 236 29.64 150.51 -36.43
CA VAL A 236 29.39 151.54 -37.45
C VAL A 236 28.71 152.80 -36.87
N TRP A 237 28.06 152.71 -35.71
CA TRP A 237 27.34 153.84 -35.12
C TRP A 237 28.16 154.68 -34.12
N ARG A 238 29.46 154.40 -33.96
CA ARG A 238 30.32 155.04 -32.94
C ARG A 238 31.70 155.55 -33.39
N GLY A 239 31.95 155.69 -34.69
CA GLY A 239 33.16 156.34 -35.22
C GLY A 239 32.94 156.76 -36.67
#